data_AF-A0A125SDV9-F1
#
_entry.id   AF-A0A125SDV9-F1
#
_cell.length_a   1.000
_cell.length_b   1.000
_cell.length_c   1.000
_cell.angle_alpha   90.00
_cell.angle_beta   90.00
_cell.angle_gamma   90.00
#
_symmetry.space_group_name_H-M   'P 1'
#
loop_
_entity.id
_entity.type
_entity.pdbx_description
1 polymer ?
#
loop_
_entity_poly.entity_id
_entity_poly.type
_entity_poly.pdbx_seq_one_letter_code
_entity_poly.pdbx_strand_id
1 'polypeptide(L)'
;SVQQFTNFYCSRYSGRKLHWLHGLSRGELVAKCYDKPYTFQASTFQMSVLLQFNMGNKFLVSQLEESTGIRLDILLQILQALVKFKLLKIEKEIPLTQSSTVSLSLAYRSKKLKVN
;
A
#
# COMPACT_ATOMS: atom_id res chain seq x y z
N SER A 1 -5.88 -6.57 17.23
CA SER A 1 -5.01 -5.48 16.71
C SER A 1 -3.55 -5.74 17.08
N VAL A 2 -2.59 -5.22 16.31
CA VAL A 2 -1.13 -5.32 16.54
C VAL A 2 -0.78 -4.95 17.98
N GLN A 3 -1.40 -3.91 18.52
CA GLN A 3 -1.17 -3.45 19.89
C GLN A 3 -1.70 -4.43 20.95
N GLN A 4 -2.87 -5.02 20.72
CA GLN A 4 -3.42 -6.05 21.62
C GLN A 4 -2.51 -7.29 21.67
N PHE A 5 -1.99 -7.72 20.51
CA PHE A 5 -1.05 -8.84 20.46
C PHE A 5 0.29 -8.50 21.12
N THR A 6 0.78 -7.28 20.92
CA THR A 6 1.99 -6.80 21.60
C THR A 6 1.82 -6.85 23.12
N ASN A 7 0.70 -6.35 23.64
CA ASN A 7 0.40 -6.41 25.08
C ASN A 7 0.30 -7.84 25.60
N PHE A 8 -0.41 -8.72 24.89
CA PHE A 8 -0.50 -10.15 25.22
C PHE A 8 0.87 -10.85 25.24
N TYR A 9 1.74 -10.55 24.27
CA TYR A 9 3.07 -11.16 24.20
C TYR A 9 3.96 -10.68 25.36
N CYS A 10 3.96 -9.37 25.62
CA CYS A 10 4.71 -8.78 26.73
C CYS A 10 4.22 -9.27 28.10
N SER A 11 2.91 -9.50 28.28
CA SER A 11 2.38 -10.03 29.54
C SER A 11 2.76 -11.48 29.79
N ARG A 12 3.03 -12.26 28.73
CA ARG A 12 3.35 -13.70 28.84
C ARG A 12 4.84 -13.99 28.90
N TYR A 13 5.67 -13.17 28.24
CA TYR A 13 7.11 -13.40 28.15
C TYR A 13 7.88 -12.18 28.62
N SER A 14 8.22 -12.14 29.91
CA SER A 14 9.08 -11.10 30.49
C SER A 14 10.51 -11.21 29.94
N GLY A 15 11.10 -10.09 29.51
CA GLY A 15 12.48 -10.02 29.03
C GLY A 15 12.67 -10.23 27.52
N ARG A 16 11.59 -10.38 26.73
CA ARG A 16 11.65 -10.43 25.26
C ARG A 16 11.04 -9.18 24.65
N LYS A 17 11.64 -8.69 23.56
CA LYS A 17 11.13 -7.55 22.78
C LYS A 17 10.60 -8.03 21.43
N LEU A 18 9.34 -7.76 21.16
CA LEU A 18 8.71 -8.08 19.87
C LEU A 18 9.08 -7.01 18.84
N HIS A 19 9.57 -7.45 17.67
CA HIS A 19 9.87 -6.58 16.54
C HIS A 19 8.93 -6.91 15.38
N TRP A 20 8.12 -5.93 14.97
CA TRP A 20 7.20 -6.09 13.84
C TRP A 20 7.94 -5.82 12.52
N LEU A 21 8.05 -6.85 11.67
CA LEU A 21 8.70 -6.74 10.37
C LEU A 21 7.66 -6.43 9.29
N HIS A 22 7.28 -5.16 9.18
CA HIS A 22 6.25 -4.70 8.23
C HIS A 22 6.58 -4.99 6.77
N GLY A 23 7.86 -4.98 6.39
CA GLY A 23 8.30 -5.30 5.03
C GLY A 23 8.03 -6.77 4.61
N LEU A 24 7.92 -7.69 5.56
CA LEU A 24 7.59 -9.10 5.31
C LEU A 24 6.11 -9.42 5.54
N SER A 25 5.37 -8.45 6.08
CA SER A 25 3.98 -8.62 6.45
C SER A 25 3.08 -8.42 5.23
N ARG A 26 2.13 -9.34 5.04
CA ARG A 26 1.11 -9.30 3.98
C ARG A 26 -0.29 -9.26 4.58
N GLY A 27 -1.24 -8.70 3.84
CA GLY A 27 -2.64 -8.67 4.21
C GLY A 27 -3.56 -8.68 3.00
N GLU A 28 -4.86 -8.62 3.26
CA GLU A 28 -5.90 -8.57 2.24
C GLU A 28 -6.65 -7.23 2.32
N LEU A 29 -6.84 -6.58 1.18
CA LEU A 29 -7.64 -5.38 1.02
C LEU A 29 -8.85 -5.65 0.14
N VAL A 30 -10.03 -5.22 0.55
CA VAL A 30 -11.24 -5.27 -0.29
C VAL A 30 -11.47 -3.88 -0.88
N ALA A 31 -11.24 -3.74 -2.19
CA ALA A 31 -11.48 -2.50 -2.91
C ALA A 31 -12.94 -2.44 -3.41
N LYS A 32 -13.66 -1.44 -2.93
CA LYS A 32 -15.08 -1.19 -3.27
C LYS A 32 -15.28 -0.07 -4.28
N CYS A 33 -14.19 0.54 -4.76
CA CYS A 33 -14.21 1.66 -5.72
C CYS A 33 -14.34 1.22 -7.19
N TYR A 34 -14.60 -0.06 -7.45
CA TYR A 34 -14.70 -0.64 -8.78
C TYR A 34 -16.09 -1.27 -9.01
N ASP A 35 -16.36 -1.65 -10.26
CA ASP A 35 -17.60 -2.32 -10.70
C ASP A 35 -17.93 -3.59 -9.88
N LYS A 36 -16.89 -4.27 -9.37
CA LYS A 36 -17.03 -5.42 -8.48
C LYS A 36 -16.12 -5.25 -7.27
N PRO A 37 -16.49 -5.79 -6.09
CA PRO A 37 -15.58 -5.85 -4.96
C PRO A 37 -14.42 -6.79 -5.29
N TYR A 38 -13.22 -6.25 -5.42
CA TYR A 38 -12.00 -7.03 -5.63
C TYR A 38 -11.24 -7.15 -4.31
N THR A 39 -10.66 -8.32 -4.06
CA THR A 39 -9.77 -8.58 -2.93
C THR A 39 -8.33 -8.64 -3.41
N PHE A 40 -7.48 -7.74 -2.92
CA PHE A 40 -6.05 -7.70 -3.21
C PHE A 40 -5.25 -8.25 -2.05
N GLN A 41 -4.42 -9.28 -2.29
CA GLN A 41 -3.35 -9.63 -1.39
C GLN A 41 -2.17 -8.69 -1.66
N ALA A 42 -1.75 -7.94 -0.64
CA ALA A 42 -0.74 -6.91 -0.79
C ALA A 42 0.20 -6.89 0.41
N SER A 43 1.42 -6.40 0.19
CA SER A 43 2.36 -6.11 1.28
C SER A 43 1.87 -4.95 2.13
N THR A 44 2.33 -4.85 3.37
CA THR A 44 1.93 -3.75 4.28
C THR A 44 2.23 -2.37 3.68
N PHE A 45 3.34 -2.23 2.96
CA PHE A 45 3.68 -0.98 2.28
C PHE A 45 2.81 -0.69 1.05
N GLN A 46 2.43 -1.71 0.28
CA GLN A 46 1.45 -1.54 -0.79
C GLN A 46 0.10 -1.11 -0.22
N MET A 47 -0.31 -1.73 0.90
CA MET A 47 -1.57 -1.39 1.57
C MET A 47 -1.57 0.04 2.09
N SER A 48 -0.48 0.50 2.73
CA SER A 48 -0.38 1.86 3.24
C SER A 48 -0.50 2.91 2.13
N VAL A 49 0.09 2.65 0.95
CA VAL A 49 -0.05 3.53 -0.23
C VAL A 49 -1.49 3.51 -0.76
N LEU A 50 -2.09 2.32 -0.93
CA LEU A 50 -3.45 2.20 -1.46
C LEU A 50 -4.50 2.87 -0.54
N LEU A 51 -4.31 2.81 0.78
CA LEU A 51 -5.21 3.44 1.74
C LEU A 51 -5.21 4.97 1.67
N GLN A 52 -4.11 5.62 1.23
CA GLN A 52 -4.09 7.07 1.02
C GLN A 52 -5.12 7.51 -0.03
N PHE A 53 -5.41 6.66 -1.02
CA PHE A 53 -6.40 6.95 -2.06
C PHE A 53 -7.85 6.97 -1.58
N ASN A 54 -8.11 6.64 -0.31
CA ASN A 54 -9.42 6.90 0.30
C ASN A 54 -9.65 8.40 0.59
N MET A 55 -8.59 9.19 0.71
CA MET A 55 -8.67 10.65 0.96
C MET A 55 -8.68 11.48 -0.33
N GLY A 56 -8.28 10.89 -1.46
CA GLY A 56 -8.20 11.58 -2.74
C GLY A 56 -7.77 10.66 -3.88
N ASN A 57 -8.08 11.04 -5.12
CA ASN A 57 -7.79 10.18 -6.28
C ASN A 57 -6.42 10.45 -6.92
N LYS A 58 -5.72 11.51 -6.50
CA LYS A 58 -4.45 11.95 -7.06
C LYS A 58 -3.55 12.48 -5.96
N PHE A 59 -2.28 12.06 -5.98
CA PHE A 59 -1.26 12.51 -5.04
C PHE A 59 0.08 12.70 -5.75
N LEU A 60 0.87 13.64 -5.26
CA LEU A 60 2.29 13.72 -5.58
C LEU A 60 3.06 12.61 -4.86
N VAL A 61 4.14 12.13 -5.46
CA VAL A 61 5.01 11.12 -4.82
C VAL A 61 5.60 11.67 -3.51
N SER A 62 5.95 12.95 -3.44
CA SER A 62 6.39 13.61 -2.20
C SER A 62 5.34 13.55 -1.08
N GLN A 63 4.06 13.75 -1.41
CA GLN A 63 2.96 13.66 -0.43
C GLN A 63 2.75 12.22 0.06
N LEU A 64 2.94 11.23 -0.83
CA LEU A 64 2.88 9.82 -0.45
C LEU A 64 4.06 9.42 0.43
N GLU A 65 5.25 9.95 0.17
CA GLU A 65 6.43 9.74 1.02
C GLU A 65 6.20 10.28 2.43
N GLU A 66 5.74 11.53 2.55
CA GLU A 66 5.47 12.17 3.84
C GLU A 66 4.35 11.46 4.63
N SER A 67 3.26 11.10 3.95
CA SER A 67 2.11 10.46 4.62
C SER A 67 2.35 9.01 5.03
N THR A 68 3.16 8.26 4.27
CA THR A 68 3.43 6.84 4.55
C THR A 68 4.70 6.62 5.36
N GLY A 69 5.63 7.59 5.38
CA GLY A 69 6.94 7.47 6.01
C GLY A 69 7.84 6.39 5.37
N ILE A 70 7.50 5.93 4.16
CA ILE A 70 8.29 4.95 3.43
C ILE A 70 9.42 5.68 2.70
N ARG A 71 10.65 5.20 2.82
CA ARG A 71 11.80 5.76 2.10
C ARG A 71 11.53 5.81 0.60
N LEU A 72 11.93 6.91 -0.05
CA LEU A 72 11.69 7.15 -1.49
C LEU A 72 12.08 5.97 -2.39
N ASP A 73 13.25 5.35 -2.17
CA ASP A 73 13.74 4.23 -2.97
C ASP A 73 12.77 3.04 -2.99
N ILE A 74 12.20 2.71 -1.83
CA ILE A 74 11.21 1.64 -1.67
C ILE A 74 9.86 2.09 -2.22
N LEU A 75 9.46 3.33 -1.95
CA LEU A 75 8.19 3.89 -2.42
C LEU A 75 8.10 3.86 -3.95
N LEU A 76 9.16 4.26 -4.65
CA LEU A 76 9.22 4.25 -6.11
C LEU A 76 9.05 2.83 -6.67
N GLN A 77 9.68 1.82 -6.05
CA GLN A 77 9.51 0.41 -6.45
C GLN A 77 8.07 -0.07 -6.24
N ILE A 78 7.45 0.31 -5.12
CA ILE A 78 6.05 -0.02 -4.82
C ILE A 78 5.12 0.61 -5.85
N LEU A 79 5.29 1.91 -6.14
CA LEU A 79 4.48 2.63 -7.11
C LEU A 79 4.61 2.03 -8.50
N GLN A 80 5.84 1.69 -8.93
CA GLN A 80 6.06 0.99 -10.19
C GLN A 80 5.35 -0.37 -10.24
N ALA A 81 5.37 -1.15 -9.15
CA ALA A 81 4.65 -2.41 -9.08
C ALA A 81 3.13 -2.19 -9.20
N LEU A 82 2.56 -1.25 -8.45
CA LEU A 82 1.12 -0.94 -8.48
C LEU A 82 0.65 -0.42 -9.85
N VAL A 83 1.51 0.31 -10.56
CA VAL A 83 1.27 0.75 -11.94
C VAL A 83 1.30 -0.42 -12.91
N LYS A 84 2.25 -1.37 -12.77
CA LYS A 84 2.27 -2.62 -13.55
C LYS A 84 1.00 -3.45 -13.33
N PHE A 85 0.45 -3.44 -12.11
CA PHE A 85 -0.84 -4.06 -11.79
C PHE A 85 -2.05 -3.27 -12.29
N LYS A 86 -1.86 -2.12 -12.96
CA LYS A 86 -2.92 -1.24 -13.48
C LYS A 86 -3.86 -0.67 -12.41
N LEU A 87 -3.43 -0.68 -11.14
CA LEU A 87 -4.17 -0.07 -10.03
C LEU A 87 -3.92 1.44 -9.97
N LEU A 88 -2.72 1.87 -10.33
CA LEU A 88 -2.32 3.27 -10.39
C LEU A 88 -1.95 3.69 -11.82
N LYS A 89 -2.10 4.98 -12.11
CA LYS A 89 -1.70 5.63 -13.36
C LYS A 89 -0.74 6.77 -13.06
N ILE A 90 0.30 6.90 -13.88
CA ILE A 90 1.26 7.99 -13.84
C ILE A 90 0.91 8.95 -14.97
N GLU A 91 0.83 10.25 -14.69
CA GLU A 91 0.37 11.20 -15.70
C GLU A 91 1.44 11.59 -16.72
N LYS A 92 2.72 11.73 -16.33
CA LYS A 92 3.69 12.44 -17.21
C LYS A 92 5.14 11.93 -17.25
N GLU A 93 5.67 11.20 -16.26
CA GLU A 93 7.13 10.94 -16.23
C GLU A 93 7.53 9.49 -15.91
N ILE A 94 8.43 8.96 -16.74
CA ILE A 94 9.25 7.77 -16.46
C ILE A 94 10.70 8.24 -16.67
N PRO A 95 11.60 8.12 -15.66
CA PRO A 95 11.41 7.51 -14.35
C PRO A 95 10.53 8.33 -13.39
N LEU A 96 9.89 7.66 -12.43
CA LEU A 96 9.13 8.32 -11.37
C LEU A 96 10.07 9.16 -10.49
N THR A 97 9.71 10.42 -10.32
CA THR A 97 10.39 11.42 -9.49
C THR A 97 9.48 11.85 -8.33
N GLN A 98 10.02 12.53 -7.32
CA GLN A 98 9.20 13.07 -6.21
C GLN A 98 8.11 14.06 -6.67
N SER A 99 8.36 14.77 -7.77
CA SER A 99 7.42 15.69 -8.42
C SER A 99 6.39 14.99 -9.30
N SER A 100 6.52 13.68 -9.52
CA SER A 100 5.56 12.93 -10.32
C SER A 100 4.22 12.85 -9.61
N THR A 101 3.14 12.96 -10.38
CA THR A 101 1.77 12.78 -9.88
C THR A 101 1.28 11.37 -10.22
N VAL A 102 0.77 10.69 -9.21
CA VAL A 102 0.19 9.35 -9.31
C VAL A 102 -1.30 9.43 -9.00
N SER A 103 -2.10 8.75 -9.81
CA SER A 103 -3.56 8.75 -9.72
C SER A 103 -4.12 7.33 -9.63
N LEU A 104 -5.25 7.18 -8.94
CA LEU A 104 -5.96 5.91 -8.86
C LEU A 104 -6.61 5.57 -10.21
N SER A 105 -6.38 4.36 -10.70
CA SER A 105 -7.02 3.86 -11.92
C SER A 105 -8.41 3.32 -11.60
N LEU A 106 -9.47 4.13 -11.80
CA LEU A 106 -10.86 3.69 -11.61
C LEU A 106 -11.35 2.67 -12.65
N ALA A 107 -10.61 2.49 -13.75
CA ALA A 107 -10.95 1.57 -14.83
C ALA A 107 -10.40 0.15 -14.63
N TYR A 108 -10.03 -0.22 -13.40
CA TYR A 108 -9.46 -1.54 -13.12
C TYR A 108 -10.47 -2.67 -13.39
N ARG A 109 -10.03 -3.69 -14.13
CA ARG A 109 -10.78 -4.92 -14.36
C ARG A 109 -9.86 -6.12 -14.28
N SER A 110 -10.30 -7.16 -13.58
CA SER A 110 -9.63 -8.45 -13.52
C SER A 110 -10.64 -9.57 -13.73
N LYS A 111 -10.20 -10.67 -14.36
CA LYS A 111 -11.00 -11.90 -14.46
C LYS A 111 -11.17 -12.57 -13.10
N LYS A 112 -10.23 -12.35 -12.16
CA LYS A 112 -10.26 -12.91 -10.81
C LYS A 112 -10.75 -11.86 -9.82
N LEU A 113 -11.67 -12.25 -8.95
CA LEU A 113 -12.13 -11.40 -7.83
C LEU A 113 -11.06 -11.27 -6.74
N LYS A 114 -10.20 -12.29 -6.58
CA LYS A 114 -9.05 -12.29 -5.67
C LYS A 114 -7.76 -12.25 -6.48
N VAL A 115 -6.94 -11.23 -6.23
CA VAL A 115 -5.70 -10.93 -6.96
C VAL A 115 -4.55 -10.86 -5.96
N ASN A 116 -3.42 -11.47 -6.31
CA ASN A 116 -2.20 -11.52 -5.49
C ASN A 116 -1.07 -10.74 -6.13
#